data_AF-A0A351I7B8-F1
#
_entry.id   AF-A0A351I7B8-F1
#
_cell.length_a   1.000
_cell.length_b   1.000
_cell.length_c   1.000
_cell.angle_alpha   90.00
_cell.angle_beta   90.00
_cell.angle_gamma   90.00
#
_symmetry.space_group_name_H-M   'P 1'
#
loop_
_entity.id
_entity.type
_entity.pdbx_description
1 polymer ?
#
loop_
_entity_poly.entity_id
_entity_poly.type
_entity_poly.pdbx_seq_one_letter_code
_entity_poly.pdbx_strand_id
1 'polypeptide(L)'
;MQKTFNFFYAFLLAILGFGATLMAEDITLTTYYPAPYGAYDELTTTGDTYLATTSGNVGIGTTAPGAYKLDVIGTINATAFSAGATIGAAGTTTITYVKTVNFVAQTVTTGTITVKDGIVTVIN
;
A
#
# COMPACT_ATOMS: atom_id res chain seq x y z
N MET A 1 -43.73 42.47 18.92
CA MET A 1 -42.44 41.79 19.19
C MET A 1 -42.25 40.62 18.23
N GLN A 2 -42.10 40.86 16.92
CA GLN A 2 -42.09 39.77 15.90
C GLN A 2 -40.91 39.85 14.90
N LYS A 3 -40.04 40.87 15.02
CA LYS A 3 -38.93 41.10 14.08
C LYS A 3 -37.61 40.41 14.46
N THR A 4 -37.51 39.82 15.66
CA THR A 4 -36.28 39.16 16.14
C THR A 4 -36.19 37.67 15.77
N PHE A 5 -37.31 37.01 15.47
CA PHE A 5 -37.34 35.56 15.18
C PHE A 5 -36.85 35.21 13.75
N ASN A 6 -37.01 36.12 12.78
CA ASN A 6 -36.59 35.89 11.39
C ASN A 6 -35.09 36.05 11.17
N PHE A 7 -34.41 36.90 11.93
CA PHE A 7 -32.97 37.16 11.72
C PHE A 7 -32.11 36.00 12.20
N PHE A 8 -32.43 35.44 13.37
CA PHE A 8 -31.73 34.28 13.91
C PHE A 8 -31.98 33.01 13.07
N TYR A 9 -33.20 32.85 12.54
CA TYR A 9 -33.55 31.73 11.66
C TYR A 9 -32.90 31.85 10.28
N ALA A 10 -32.83 33.05 9.70
CA ALA A 10 -32.09 33.30 8.46
C ALA A 10 -30.58 33.06 8.62
N PHE A 11 -30.02 33.45 9.77
CA PHE A 11 -28.61 33.19 10.10
C PHE A 11 -28.33 31.69 10.31
N LEU A 12 -29.24 30.97 10.98
CA LEU A 12 -29.14 29.52 11.17
C LEU A 12 -29.28 28.74 9.83
N LEU A 13 -30.20 29.14 8.95
CA LEU A 13 -30.33 28.61 7.58
C LEU A 13 -29.11 28.94 6.70
N ALA A 14 -28.51 30.11 6.87
CA ALA A 14 -27.27 30.49 6.18
C ALA A 14 -26.04 29.74 6.71
N ILE A 15 -26.09 29.14 7.91
CA ILE A 15 -25.00 28.28 8.41
C ILE A 15 -25.26 26.81 8.04
N LEU A 16 -26.52 26.35 8.09
CA LEU A 16 -26.91 24.98 7.75
C LEU A 16 -27.04 24.73 6.23
N GLY A 17 -27.23 25.78 5.42
CA GLY A 17 -27.35 25.71 3.95
C GLY A 17 -26.02 25.80 3.21
N PHE A 18 -24.96 26.27 3.88
CA PHE A 18 -23.59 26.14 3.42
C PHE A 18 -23.07 24.79 3.93
N GLY A 19 -23.64 23.71 3.39
CA GLY A 19 -23.02 22.40 3.53
C GLY A 19 -21.57 22.56 3.06
N ALA A 20 -20.62 22.36 3.96
CA ALA A 20 -19.21 22.26 3.61
C ALA A 20 -19.08 21.05 2.67
N THR A 21 -19.27 21.27 1.37
CA THR A 21 -18.93 20.28 0.36
C THR A 21 -17.42 20.22 0.38
N LEU A 22 -16.89 19.18 1.04
CA LEU A 22 -15.49 18.80 0.94
C LEU A 22 -15.25 18.44 -0.52
N MET A 23 -14.84 19.42 -1.31
CA MET A 23 -14.51 19.22 -2.71
C MET A 23 -13.17 18.48 -2.72
N ALA A 24 -13.17 17.25 -3.20
CA ALA A 24 -11.94 16.66 -3.72
C ALA A 24 -11.48 17.54 -4.89
N GLU A 25 -10.28 18.10 -4.80
CA GLU A 25 -9.69 18.84 -5.91
C GLU A 25 -9.06 17.85 -6.89
N ASP A 26 -9.64 17.72 -8.08
CA ASP A 26 -8.97 17.01 -9.17
C ASP A 26 -7.90 17.93 -9.76
N ILE A 27 -6.64 17.72 -9.38
CA ILE A 27 -5.50 18.38 -10.01
C ILE A 27 -5.23 17.67 -11.34
N THR A 28 -5.66 18.27 -12.44
CA THR A 28 -5.35 17.77 -13.79
C THR A 28 -4.01 18.33 -14.26
N LEU A 29 -2.98 17.48 -14.28
CA LEU A 29 -1.67 17.86 -14.80
C LEU A 29 -1.68 17.80 -16.33
N THR A 30 -1.77 18.97 -16.97
CA THR A 30 -1.76 19.07 -18.42
C THR A 30 -0.34 19.35 -18.93
N THR A 31 0.22 18.43 -19.69
CA THR A 31 1.49 18.67 -20.40
C THR A 31 1.21 19.39 -21.72
N TYR A 32 1.75 20.59 -21.92
CA TYR A 32 1.61 21.37 -23.17
C TYR A 32 2.55 20.84 -24.28
N TYR A 33 2.13 20.82 -25.56
CA TYR A 33 2.96 20.31 -26.66
C TYR A 33 4.04 21.31 -27.13
N PRO A 34 5.28 20.85 -27.40
CA PRO A 34 5.77 19.50 -27.15
C PRO A 34 5.89 19.27 -25.66
N ALA A 35 5.29 18.18 -25.17
CA ALA A 35 5.31 17.84 -23.75
C ALA A 35 6.78 17.88 -23.31
N PRO A 36 7.15 18.76 -22.35
CA PRO A 36 8.42 18.60 -21.69
C PRO A 36 8.45 17.16 -21.20
N TYR A 37 9.48 16.40 -21.55
CA TYR A 37 9.73 15.09 -20.95
C TYR A 37 10.02 15.34 -19.47
N GLY A 38 8.96 15.54 -18.67
CA GLY A 38 9.03 15.74 -17.24
C GLY A 38 9.08 14.37 -16.60
N ALA A 39 10.29 13.84 -16.43
CA ALA A 39 10.51 12.90 -15.34
C ALA A 39 10.41 13.72 -14.05
N TYR A 40 9.44 13.39 -13.20
CA TYR A 40 9.38 13.94 -11.86
C TYR A 40 10.31 13.12 -10.99
N ASP A 41 11.33 13.76 -10.42
CA ASP A 41 12.30 13.08 -9.56
C ASP A 41 11.67 12.62 -8.24
N GLU A 42 10.58 13.26 -7.81
CA GLU A 42 9.91 12.97 -6.53
C GLU A 42 8.38 13.12 -6.62
N LEU A 43 7.65 12.17 -6.00
CA LEU A 43 6.21 12.24 -5.74
C LEU A 43 6.00 12.30 -4.23
N THR A 44 5.49 13.41 -3.72
CA THR A 44 5.14 13.57 -2.30
C THR A 44 3.63 13.57 -2.14
N THR A 45 3.08 12.66 -1.35
CA THR A 45 1.66 12.60 -0.99
C THR A 45 1.51 12.80 0.52
N THR A 46 0.48 13.53 0.94
CA THR A 46 0.18 13.80 2.36
C THR A 46 -0.88 12.86 2.95
N GLY A 47 -1.48 12.02 2.10
CA GLY A 47 -2.49 11.02 2.47
C GLY A 47 -2.26 9.69 1.76
N ASP A 48 -3.29 8.84 1.76
CA ASP A 48 -3.21 7.50 1.16
C ASP A 48 -2.92 7.58 -0.35
N THR A 49 -2.02 6.71 -0.82
CA THR A 49 -1.68 6.59 -2.25
C THR A 49 -2.17 5.26 -2.78
N TYR A 50 -3.09 5.31 -3.75
CA TYR A 50 -3.63 4.12 -4.40
C TYR A 50 -2.99 3.95 -5.78
N LEU A 51 -2.37 2.80 -6.03
CA LEU A 51 -1.68 2.51 -7.29
C LEU A 51 -2.33 1.32 -7.99
N ALA A 52 -2.43 1.39 -9.33
CA ALA A 52 -2.95 0.30 -10.18
C ALA A 52 -4.29 -0.30 -9.72
N THR A 53 -5.26 0.54 -9.34
CA THR A 53 -6.51 0.12 -8.68
C THR A 53 -7.51 -0.58 -9.59
N THR A 54 -7.52 -0.24 -10.88
CA THR A 54 -8.46 -0.79 -11.87
C THR A 54 -7.84 -1.91 -12.69
N SER A 55 -6.58 -1.75 -13.09
CA SER A 55 -5.80 -2.67 -13.90
C SER A 55 -4.31 -2.35 -13.81
N GLY A 56 -3.47 -3.21 -14.39
CA GLY A 56 -2.01 -3.05 -14.35
C GLY A 56 -1.38 -3.51 -13.04
N ASN A 57 -0.08 -3.26 -12.93
CA ASN A 57 0.80 -3.67 -11.84
C ASN A 57 1.76 -2.51 -11.52
N VAL A 58 2.31 -2.50 -10.31
CA VAL A 58 3.36 -1.56 -9.88
C VAL A 58 4.72 -2.21 -10.05
N GLY A 59 5.60 -1.60 -10.84
CA GLY A 59 6.99 -2.03 -11.00
C GLY A 59 7.93 -1.05 -10.31
N ILE A 60 8.85 -1.56 -9.48
CA ILE A 60 9.95 -0.78 -8.88
C ILE A 60 11.27 -1.36 -9.39
N GLY A 61 12.04 -0.54 -10.12
CA GLY A 61 13.25 -1.01 -10.81
C GLY A 61 12.99 -1.93 -12.00
N THR A 62 11.73 -2.05 -12.43
CA THR A 62 11.30 -2.84 -13.60
C THR A 62 10.24 -2.11 -14.40
N THR A 63 10.26 -2.29 -15.72
CA THR A 63 9.20 -1.83 -16.64
C THR A 63 8.23 -2.94 -17.00
N ALA A 64 8.52 -4.18 -16.62
CA ALA A 64 7.73 -5.36 -16.93
C ALA A 64 7.51 -6.19 -15.66
N PRO A 65 6.59 -5.76 -14.76
CA PRO A 65 6.29 -6.45 -13.49
C PRO A 65 5.66 -7.87 -13.64
N GLY A 66 5.66 -8.43 -14.85
CA GLY A 66 5.22 -9.79 -15.14
C GLY A 66 3.80 -10.09 -14.63
N ALA A 67 3.67 -11.22 -13.94
CA ALA A 67 2.40 -11.70 -13.37
C ALA A 67 2.08 -11.12 -11.99
N TYR A 68 2.96 -10.29 -11.40
CA TYR A 68 2.84 -9.83 -10.02
C TYR A 68 2.25 -8.43 -9.94
N LYS A 69 1.31 -8.21 -9.01
CA LYS A 69 0.72 -6.88 -8.79
C LYS A 69 1.72 -5.84 -8.31
N LEU A 70 2.73 -6.28 -7.57
CA LEU A 70 3.90 -5.50 -7.20
C LEU A 70 5.12 -6.34 -7.53
N ASP A 71 6.00 -5.83 -8.37
CA ASP A 71 7.30 -6.44 -8.69
C ASP A 71 8.41 -5.44 -8.41
N VAL A 72 9.39 -5.87 -7.62
CA VAL A 72 10.51 -5.04 -7.15
C VAL A 72 11.80 -5.75 -7.52
N ILE A 73 12.52 -5.21 -8.50
CA ILE A 73 13.91 -5.62 -8.76
C ILE A 73 14.78 -4.86 -7.76
N GLY A 74 14.94 -5.41 -6.56
CA GLY A 74 15.70 -4.78 -5.49
C GLY A 74 15.37 -5.32 -4.10
N THR A 75 15.71 -4.53 -3.08
CA THR A 75 15.43 -4.83 -1.67
C THR A 75 14.26 -4.00 -1.17
N ILE A 76 13.31 -4.63 -0.48
CA ILE A 76 12.24 -3.95 0.24
C ILE A 76 12.68 -3.74 1.69
N ASN A 77 12.75 -2.49 2.14
CA ASN A 77 12.95 -2.15 3.55
C ASN A 77 11.60 -1.78 4.16
N ALA A 78 11.10 -2.63 5.06
CA ALA A 78 9.83 -2.43 5.74
C ALA A 78 9.98 -2.75 7.24
N THR A 79 9.31 -1.97 8.08
CA THR A 79 9.26 -2.23 9.54
C THR A 79 8.50 -3.53 9.85
N ALA A 80 7.49 -3.84 9.05
CA ALA A 80 6.77 -5.10 9.05
C ALA A 80 6.39 -5.49 7.62
N PHE A 81 6.61 -6.74 7.25
CA PHE A 81 6.20 -7.30 5.96
C PHE A 81 5.23 -8.46 6.19
N SER A 82 3.98 -8.28 5.78
CA SER A 82 2.93 -9.30 5.87
C SER A 82 2.64 -9.86 4.48
N ALA A 83 3.22 -11.01 4.16
CA ALA A 83 2.89 -11.73 2.93
C ALA A 83 1.74 -12.70 3.19
N GLY A 84 0.65 -12.59 2.42
CA GLY A 84 -0.46 -13.55 2.43
C GLY A 84 -0.18 -14.86 1.69
N ALA A 85 1.06 -15.07 1.23
CA ALA A 85 1.50 -16.20 0.41
C ALA A 85 2.92 -16.63 0.77
N THR A 86 3.47 -17.60 0.04
CA THR A 86 4.85 -18.07 0.18
C THR A 86 5.85 -16.92 -0.02
N ILE A 87 6.73 -16.69 0.96
CA ILE A 87 7.94 -15.86 0.76
C ILE A 87 8.96 -16.76 0.05
N GLY A 88 8.90 -16.78 -1.27
CA GLY A 88 9.83 -17.53 -2.13
C GLY A 88 10.79 -16.57 -2.83
N ALA A 89 12.05 -16.53 -2.38
CA ALA A 89 13.12 -15.93 -3.18
C ALA A 89 13.68 -16.98 -4.15
N ALA A 90 14.15 -16.56 -5.32
CA ALA A 90 15.08 -17.38 -6.10
C ALA A 90 16.39 -17.51 -5.31
N GLY A 91 16.50 -18.53 -4.45
CA GLY A 91 17.67 -18.75 -3.58
C GLY A 91 17.32 -18.84 -2.09
N THR A 92 18.31 -18.55 -1.24
CA THR A 92 18.18 -18.70 0.22
C THR A 92 17.47 -17.50 0.83
N THR A 93 16.39 -17.75 1.59
CA THR A 93 15.71 -16.72 2.39
C THR A 93 16.14 -16.84 3.85
N THR A 94 16.84 -15.84 4.37
CA THR A 94 17.28 -15.80 5.78
C THR A 94 16.32 -14.95 6.60
N ILE A 95 15.76 -15.51 7.68
CA ILE A 95 14.89 -14.78 8.61
C ILE A 95 15.58 -14.71 9.98
N THR A 96 16.13 -13.54 10.33
CA THR A 96 17.05 -13.36 11.47
C THR A 96 16.34 -13.13 12.82
N TYR A 97 15.10 -12.62 12.83
CA TYR A 97 14.37 -12.29 14.07
C TYR A 97 12.95 -12.81 14.01
N VAL A 98 12.78 -14.10 14.29
CA VAL A 98 11.44 -14.71 14.34
C VAL A 98 10.96 -14.81 15.77
N LYS A 99 10.00 -13.96 16.14
CA LYS A 99 9.31 -14.05 17.44
C LYS A 99 8.44 -15.29 17.55
N THR A 100 7.83 -15.72 16.45
CA THR A 100 6.98 -16.91 16.39
C THR A 100 7.02 -17.43 14.96
N VAL A 101 7.48 -18.68 14.77
CA VAL A 101 7.31 -19.36 13.47
C VAL A 101 6.12 -20.29 13.61
N ASN A 102 5.03 -20.00 12.92
CA ASN A 102 3.89 -20.90 12.85
C ASN A 102 3.99 -21.72 11.55
N PHE A 103 4.72 -22.83 11.58
CA PHE A 103 4.80 -23.74 10.44
C PHE A 103 3.52 -24.59 10.37
N VAL A 104 2.58 -24.27 9.47
CA VAL A 104 1.35 -25.04 9.27
C VAL A 104 1.49 -25.89 8.00
N ALA A 105 1.32 -27.21 8.12
CA ALA A 105 1.47 -28.24 7.08
C ALA A 105 2.91 -28.39 6.53
N GLN A 106 3.65 -29.32 7.12
CA GLN A 106 5.03 -29.66 6.76
C GLN A 106 5.06 -30.64 5.57
N THR A 107 5.46 -30.19 4.37
CA THR A 107 5.86 -31.11 3.28
C THR A 107 7.35 -31.04 3.04
N VAL A 108 7.94 -32.22 3.13
CA VAL A 108 9.35 -32.54 3.19
C VAL A 108 9.58 -33.44 1.98
N THR A 109 9.98 -32.92 0.81
CA THR A 109 10.83 -33.67 -0.14
C THR A 109 11.99 -32.86 -0.70
N THR A 110 13.03 -32.70 0.10
CA THR A 110 13.07 -33.30 1.46
C THR A 110 13.94 -32.53 2.38
N GLY A 111 13.28 -31.74 3.21
CA GLY A 111 13.90 -31.25 4.41
C GLY A 111 13.08 -30.13 5.00
N THR A 112 12.49 -30.38 6.16
CA THR A 112 11.77 -29.36 6.90
C THR A 112 12.30 -29.28 8.30
N ILE A 113 12.99 -28.20 8.55
CA ILE A 113 13.39 -27.61 9.81
C ILE A 113 12.24 -27.68 10.85
N THR A 114 12.39 -28.38 11.98
CA THR A 114 11.35 -28.51 13.04
C THR A 114 11.81 -28.12 14.43
N VAL A 115 11.52 -26.93 14.96
CA VAL A 115 12.02 -26.51 16.29
C VAL A 115 11.23 -27.15 17.46
N LYS A 116 11.90 -27.77 18.46
CA LYS A 116 11.34 -28.40 19.67
C LYS A 116 12.31 -28.26 20.85
N ASP A 117 11.92 -27.62 21.94
CA ASP A 117 12.80 -27.27 23.08
C ASP A 117 14.05 -26.45 22.66
N GLY A 118 13.98 -25.74 21.53
CA GLY A 118 15.14 -25.14 20.87
C GLY A 118 15.81 -26.02 19.79
N ILE A 119 15.29 -27.20 19.46
CA ILE A 119 15.90 -28.14 18.51
C ILE A 119 15.09 -28.28 17.23
N VAL A 120 15.70 -27.84 16.13
CA VAL A 120 15.19 -27.91 14.75
C VAL A 120 15.43 -29.30 14.10
N THR A 121 14.41 -30.13 13.88
CA THR A 121 14.52 -31.44 13.20
C THR A 121 14.12 -31.36 11.73
N VAL A 122 15.10 -31.46 10.84
CA VAL A 122 14.90 -31.69 9.41
C VAL A 122 14.65 -33.18 9.19
N ILE A 123 13.44 -33.54 8.79
CA ILE A 123 13.09 -34.92 8.42
C ILE A 123 13.47 -35.09 6.93
N ASN A 124 13.97 -36.25 6.53
CA ASN A 124 14.19 -36.64 5.12
C ASN A 124 13.10 -37.64 4.68
#